data_AF-A0A9Q3JYN7-F1
#
_entry.id   AF-A0A9Q3JYN7-F1
#
_cell.length_a   1.000
_cell.length_b   1.000
_cell.length_c   1.000
_cell.angle_alpha   90.00
_cell.angle_beta   90.00
_cell.angle_gamma   90.00
#
_symmetry.space_group_name_H-M   'P 1'
#
loop_
_entity.id
_entity.type
_entity.pdbx_description
1 polymer ?
#
loop_
_entity_poly.entity_id
_entity_poly.type
_entity_poly.pdbx_seq_one_letter_code
_entity_poly.pdbx_strand_id
1 'polypeptide(L)'
;MAIELYSKALSFYPIHPFPNQSHHPQYSTTLANRAASHMALGDFKIAISDLENSLKSIWIPPLLTSELKNTLIKRLFRLIRCHLSLFDHQAALSSLQHLFSPNSPIFIPSDHPSFNQASLLLSKSNFLLESHQKLSQAQIIQDWNLILDIIQKLQLETLNWSLNSKPILKLPGLWSFWKAEALCHLGKPLEAQETIASTKSTFPTRERSLIDAWISFAKGDLSHTTKILDSILLVEPNDIILHQKSLFIKQLIQNMNQILNHSSILPLEVIELAMNFLNLLTAPITSTLRIRLYSFICQQLHMAILLQPQLESYFCNQLINLSDAILSTEIGFSSTSPMSTYPIHQTFVIEILMARARATHKIIPDLSSQTYTLIFKLLQDHWTEIKVDQEKIFQEIFQKVGLRKPSSTSESSETLKNHDFVEFDKLPDWDLKGYYHILGLPKNALLKDIKKSFRKLSLAHHPDKGGKTSLFQAINEANAILSDPALRKVYDEGKLEQ
;
A
#
# COMPACT_ATOMS: atom_id res chain seq x y z
N MET A 1 32.42 10.93 -0.84
CA MET A 1 33.66 11.72 -1.03
C MET A 1 33.71 12.97 -0.15
N ALA A 2 32.89 14.02 -0.35
CA ALA A 2 33.00 15.26 0.45
C ALA A 2 32.83 15.05 1.98
N ILE A 3 31.81 14.29 2.39
CA ILE A 3 31.56 13.95 3.81
C ILE A 3 32.75 13.22 4.45
N GLU A 4 33.37 12.31 3.70
CA GLU A 4 34.52 11.53 4.15
C GLU A 4 35.76 12.42 4.36
N LEU A 5 36.03 13.31 3.39
CA LEU A 5 37.11 14.28 3.50
C LEU A 5 36.92 15.22 4.69
N TYR A 6 35.71 15.73 4.91
CA TYR A 6 35.43 16.57 6.09
C TYR A 6 35.53 15.79 7.39
N SER A 7 35.09 14.52 7.42
CA SER A 7 35.22 13.68 8.61
C SER A 7 36.68 13.40 8.96
N LYS A 8 37.51 13.14 7.95
CA LYS A 8 38.96 12.98 8.11
C LYS A 8 39.63 14.28 8.55
N ALA A 9 39.20 15.44 8.02
CA ALA A 9 39.69 16.73 8.48
C ALA A 9 39.33 16.98 9.96
N LEU A 10 38.12 16.61 10.38
CA LEU A 10 37.68 16.76 11.77
C LEU A 10 38.52 15.96 12.76
N SER A 11 39.01 14.77 12.37
CA SER A 11 39.89 13.97 13.23
C SER A 11 41.31 14.54 13.41
N PHE A 12 41.71 15.51 12.59
CA PHE A 12 43.05 16.12 12.69
C PHE A 12 43.09 17.39 13.52
N TYR A 13 41.94 17.98 13.88
CA TYR A 13 41.95 19.16 14.73
C TYR A 13 42.33 18.79 16.17
N PRO A 14 43.27 19.51 16.79
CA PRO A 14 43.70 19.23 18.16
C PRO A 14 42.57 19.50 19.16
N ILE A 15 42.51 18.68 20.20
CA ILE A 15 41.53 18.78 21.30
C ILE A 15 41.92 19.89 22.31
N HIS A 16 43.16 20.39 22.23
CA HIS A 16 43.64 21.41 23.16
C HIS A 16 42.97 22.77 22.93
N PRO A 17 42.65 23.51 24.02
CA PRO A 17 41.97 24.79 23.92
C PRO A 17 42.84 25.81 23.19
N PHE A 18 42.25 26.47 22.20
CA PHE A 18 42.80 27.66 21.58
C PHE A 18 42.55 28.88 22.48
N PRO A 19 43.32 29.97 22.36
CA PRO A 19 43.05 31.19 23.12
C PRO A 19 41.58 31.62 22.95
N ASN A 20 40.83 31.64 24.05
CA ASN A 20 39.40 31.96 24.12
C ASN A 20 38.45 30.99 23.38
N GLN A 21 38.91 29.82 22.89
CA GLN A 21 38.10 28.83 22.17
C GLN A 21 38.36 27.41 22.63
N SER A 22 37.32 26.59 22.70
CA SER A 22 37.46 25.17 23.04
C SER A 22 38.06 24.33 21.90
N HIS A 23 38.08 24.85 20.67
CA HIS A 23 38.50 24.14 19.45
C HIS A 23 39.25 25.06 18.49
N HIS A 24 39.96 24.49 17.52
CA HIS A 24 40.58 25.23 16.41
C HIS A 24 39.54 26.04 15.61
N PRO A 25 39.81 27.30 15.17
CA PRO A 25 38.82 28.14 14.49
C PRO A 25 38.19 27.51 13.23
N GLN A 26 38.94 26.70 12.49
CA GLN A 26 38.43 26.01 11.30
C GLN A 26 37.54 24.80 11.63
N TYR A 27 37.60 24.25 12.84
CA TYR A 27 36.78 23.11 13.28
C TYR A 27 35.29 23.38 13.06
N SER A 28 34.85 24.55 13.53
CA SER A 28 33.48 25.02 13.40
C SER A 28 33.03 25.15 11.94
N THR A 29 33.91 25.63 11.06
CA THR A 29 33.64 25.76 9.61
C THR A 29 33.59 24.41 8.92
N THR A 30 34.50 23.49 9.27
CA THR A 30 34.50 22.12 8.74
C THR A 30 33.21 21.38 9.10
N LEU A 31 32.71 21.51 10.33
CA LEU A 31 31.40 20.98 10.74
C LEU A 31 30.26 21.58 9.90
N ALA A 32 30.22 22.90 9.72
CA ALA A 32 29.18 23.55 8.92
C ALA A 32 29.17 23.12 7.45
N ASN A 33 30.34 22.79 6.89
CA ASN A 33 30.47 22.30 5.52
C ASN A 33 30.11 20.81 5.40
N ARG A 34 30.45 19.99 6.39
CA ARG A 34 30.00 18.60 6.48
C ARG A 34 28.48 18.51 6.61
N ALA A 35 27.88 19.36 7.45
CA ALA A 35 26.44 19.49 7.57
C ALA A 35 25.77 19.80 6.23
N ALA A 36 26.29 20.77 5.48
CA ALA A 36 25.76 21.11 4.15
C ALA A 36 25.82 19.92 3.18
N SER A 37 26.86 19.08 3.29
CA SER A 37 26.98 17.85 2.49
C SER A 37 25.94 16.80 2.90
N HIS A 38 25.68 16.63 4.21
CA HIS A 38 24.60 15.77 4.70
C HIS A 38 23.21 16.27 4.30
N MET A 39 22.96 17.58 4.37
CA MET A 39 21.71 18.19 3.90
C MET A 39 21.44 17.86 2.43
N ALA A 40 22.46 17.93 1.56
CA ALA A 40 22.32 17.61 0.15
C ALA A 40 21.94 16.13 -0.10
N LEU A 41 22.24 15.23 0.85
CA LEU A 41 21.84 13.81 0.80
C LEU A 41 20.50 13.54 1.51
N GLY A 42 19.94 14.52 2.23
CA GLY A 42 18.75 14.36 3.07
C GLY A 42 19.02 13.81 4.48
N ASP A 43 20.29 13.74 4.90
CA ASP A 43 20.70 13.23 6.22
C ASP A 43 20.59 14.30 7.32
N PHE A 44 19.37 14.82 7.53
CA PHE A 44 19.15 16.00 8.36
C PHE A 44 19.49 15.81 9.84
N LYS A 45 19.34 14.61 10.40
CA LYS A 45 19.68 14.34 11.81
C LYS A 45 21.17 14.57 12.08
N ILE A 46 22.03 14.09 11.17
CA ILE A 46 23.49 14.28 11.28
C ILE A 46 23.84 15.74 11.02
N ALA A 47 23.20 16.36 10.02
CA ALA A 47 23.41 17.77 9.71
C ALA A 47 23.06 18.70 10.89
N ILE A 48 21.98 18.42 11.63
CA ILE A 48 21.60 19.15 12.86
C ILE A 48 22.72 19.05 13.88
N SER A 49 23.19 17.83 14.18
CA SER A 49 24.27 17.62 15.15
C SER A 49 25.54 18.39 14.79
N ASP A 50 25.94 18.35 13.51
CA ASP A 50 27.08 19.11 13.01
C ASP A 50 26.89 20.62 13.13
N LEU A 51 25.70 21.14 12.82
CA LEU A 51 25.38 22.58 12.91
C LEU A 51 25.32 23.07 14.35
N GLU A 52 24.75 22.31 15.27
CA GLU A 52 24.73 22.64 16.69
C GLU A 52 26.15 22.67 17.27
N ASN A 53 26.97 21.66 16.97
CA ASN A 53 28.37 21.61 17.39
C ASN A 53 29.20 22.74 16.74
N SER A 54 28.89 23.07 15.48
CA SER A 54 29.49 24.21 14.78
C SER A 54 29.16 25.52 15.51
N LEU A 55 27.90 25.77 15.86
CA LEU A 55 27.48 26.99 16.56
C LEU A 55 28.08 27.07 17.97
N LYS A 56 28.11 25.95 18.73
CA LYS A 56 28.68 25.87 20.08
C LYS A 56 30.20 26.11 20.13
N SER A 57 30.91 25.79 19.05
CA SER A 57 32.38 25.94 18.98
C SER A 57 32.85 27.35 18.57
N ILE A 58 31.96 28.23 18.15
CA ILE A 58 32.31 29.62 17.80
C ILE A 58 32.45 30.43 19.08
N TRP A 59 33.60 31.05 19.28
CA TRP A 59 33.73 32.08 20.31
C TRP A 59 33.05 33.37 19.88
N ILE A 60 32.25 33.94 20.79
CA ILE A 60 31.50 35.17 20.57
C ILE A 60 32.23 36.31 21.32
N PRO A 61 32.84 37.27 20.61
CA PRO A 61 33.43 38.44 21.23
C PRO A 61 32.36 39.35 21.86
N PRO A 62 32.72 40.20 22.84
CA PRO A 62 31.80 41.18 23.42
C PRO A 62 31.19 42.15 22.40
N LEU A 63 31.97 42.50 21.35
CA LEU A 63 31.50 43.27 20.20
C LEU A 63 31.49 42.36 18.96
N LEU A 64 30.29 42.03 18.47
CA LEU A 64 30.12 41.14 17.33
C LEU A 64 30.38 41.87 16.01
N THR A 65 31.31 41.35 15.19
CA THR A 65 31.55 41.89 13.85
C THR A 65 30.39 41.54 12.91
N SER A 66 30.18 42.37 11.88
CA SER A 66 29.15 42.13 10.86
C SER A 66 29.35 40.80 10.11
N GLU A 67 30.60 40.42 9.84
CA GLU A 67 30.96 39.16 9.18
C GLU A 67 30.63 37.94 10.04
N LEU A 68 30.96 37.98 11.33
CA LEU A 68 30.66 36.89 12.27
C LEU A 68 29.15 36.77 12.48
N LYS A 69 28.44 37.90 12.63
CA LYS A 69 26.97 37.95 12.70
C LYS A 69 26.34 37.28 11.47
N ASN A 70 26.79 37.64 10.27
CA ASN A 70 26.30 37.03 9.03
C ASN A 70 26.59 35.53 8.94
N THR A 71 27.73 35.08 9.45
CA THR A 71 28.09 33.65 9.50
C THR A 71 27.16 32.88 10.43
N LEU A 72 26.89 33.41 11.63
CA LEU A 72 25.96 32.82 12.60
C LEU A 72 24.54 32.73 12.02
N ILE A 73 24.04 33.82 11.41
CA ILE A 73 22.73 33.86 10.77
C ILE A 73 22.61 32.80 9.67
N LYS A 74 23.62 32.68 8.79
CA LYS A 74 23.62 31.67 7.72
C LYS A 74 23.59 30.24 8.24
N ARG A 75 24.31 29.95 9.34
CA ARG A 75 24.34 28.62 9.96
C ARG A 75 23.01 28.31 10.66
N LEU A 76 22.44 29.27 11.39
CA LEU A 76 21.10 29.12 11.97
C LEU A 76 20.03 28.89 10.91
N PHE A 77 20.08 29.62 9.78
CA PHE A 77 19.17 29.35 8.66
C PHE A 77 19.33 27.95 8.07
N ARG A 78 20.52 27.33 8.11
CA ARG A 78 20.69 25.92 7.71
C ARG A 78 20.08 24.99 8.78
N LEU A 79 20.30 25.29 10.05
CA LEU A 79 19.77 24.51 11.18
C LEU A 79 18.24 24.49 11.17
N ILE A 80 17.61 25.65 11.05
CA ILE A 80 16.14 25.80 10.97
C ILE A 80 15.59 25.01 9.76
N ARG A 81 16.25 25.07 8.60
CA ARG A 81 15.83 24.27 7.44
C ARG A 81 15.92 22.77 7.69
N CYS A 82 16.93 22.30 8.44
CA CYS A 82 17.02 20.90 8.81
C CYS A 82 15.88 20.49 9.75
N HIS A 83 15.56 21.30 10.76
CA HIS A 83 14.41 21.06 11.64
C HIS A 83 13.09 21.02 10.86
N LEU A 84 12.85 21.99 9.98
CA LEU A 84 11.67 21.99 9.10
C LEU A 84 11.60 20.76 8.20
N SER A 85 12.75 20.28 7.70
CA SER A 85 12.80 19.06 6.86
C SER A 85 12.48 17.79 7.64
N LEU A 86 12.65 17.82 8.98
CA LEU A 86 12.23 16.77 9.89
C LEU A 86 10.85 17.05 10.53
N PHE A 87 10.16 18.11 10.11
CA PHE A 87 8.90 18.63 10.68
C PHE A 87 8.97 18.97 12.17
N ASP A 88 10.15 19.27 12.69
CA ASP A 88 10.35 19.72 14.07
C ASP A 88 10.12 21.23 14.17
N HIS A 89 8.84 21.62 14.25
CA HIS A 89 8.44 23.03 14.34
C HIS A 89 8.91 23.68 15.64
N GLN A 90 9.03 22.94 16.74
CA GLN A 90 9.43 23.47 18.04
C GLN A 90 10.90 23.88 18.03
N ALA A 91 11.78 23.02 17.53
CA ALA A 91 13.20 23.33 17.39
C ALA A 91 13.45 24.44 16.35
N ALA A 92 12.65 24.47 15.27
CA ALA A 92 12.71 25.54 14.28
C ALA A 92 12.33 26.90 14.89
N LEU A 93 11.21 26.97 15.63
CA LEU A 93 10.72 28.20 16.25
C LEU A 93 11.65 28.70 17.37
N SER A 94 12.15 27.81 18.23
CA SER A 94 13.13 28.17 19.26
C SER A 94 14.42 28.74 18.65
N SER A 95 14.93 28.13 17.57
CA SER A 95 16.07 28.66 16.82
C SER A 95 15.79 30.02 16.18
N LEU A 96 14.58 30.24 15.66
CA LEU A 96 14.16 31.50 15.04
C LEU A 96 14.00 32.65 16.04
N GLN A 97 13.58 32.38 17.28
CA GLN A 97 13.39 33.40 18.31
C GLN A 97 14.65 34.26 18.51
N HIS A 98 15.84 33.66 18.39
CA HIS A 98 17.10 34.40 18.48
C HIS A 98 17.31 35.44 17.37
N LEU A 99 16.65 35.30 16.21
CA LEU A 99 16.78 36.26 15.11
C LEU A 99 15.84 37.46 15.24
N PHE A 100 14.73 37.30 15.98
CA PHE A 100 13.70 38.34 16.12
C PHE A 100 13.69 39.01 17.51
N SER A 101 14.42 38.48 18.49
CA SER A 101 14.53 39.08 19.83
C SER A 101 15.51 40.27 19.82
N PRO A 102 15.09 41.50 20.20
CA PRO A 102 15.96 42.68 20.21
C PRO A 102 17.19 42.54 21.12
N ASN A 103 17.08 41.71 22.17
CA ASN A 103 18.15 41.48 23.13
C ASN A 103 19.19 40.46 22.63
N SER A 104 18.97 39.86 21.46
CA SER A 104 19.85 38.86 20.88
C SER A 104 21.02 39.50 20.12
N PRO A 105 22.27 38.99 20.28
CA PRO A 105 23.43 39.51 19.55
C PRO A 105 23.31 39.33 18.02
N ILE A 106 22.44 38.42 17.58
CA ILE A 106 22.19 38.11 16.17
C ILE A 106 20.82 38.60 15.69
N PHE A 107 20.20 39.55 16.41
CA PHE A 107 18.95 40.19 16.02
C PHE A 107 19.00 40.74 14.59
N ILE A 108 17.94 40.51 13.83
CA ILE A 108 17.75 40.94 12.44
C ILE A 108 16.60 41.96 12.39
N PRO A 109 16.88 43.27 12.24
CA PRO A 109 15.84 44.27 12.04
C PRO A 109 15.21 44.15 10.63
N SER A 110 14.08 44.82 10.42
CA SER A 110 13.28 44.72 9.19
C SER A 110 13.99 45.18 7.92
N ASP A 111 14.97 46.08 8.05
CA ASP A 111 15.81 46.60 6.98
C ASP A 111 17.02 45.71 6.64
N HIS A 112 17.30 44.68 7.45
CA HIS A 112 18.45 43.81 7.24
C HIS A 112 18.24 42.88 6.02
N PRO A 113 19.26 42.64 5.16
CA PRO A 113 19.11 41.82 3.94
C PRO A 113 18.60 40.38 4.17
N SER A 114 18.86 39.83 5.35
CA SER A 114 18.41 38.49 5.74
C SER A 114 16.99 38.43 6.34
N PHE A 115 16.32 39.57 6.55
CA PHE A 115 15.01 39.63 7.20
C PHE A 115 13.94 38.85 6.44
N ASN A 116 13.86 39.03 5.11
CA ASN A 116 12.88 38.34 4.28
C ASN A 116 13.03 36.81 4.36
N GLN A 117 14.28 36.33 4.40
CA GLN A 117 14.55 34.90 4.55
C GLN A 117 14.18 34.39 5.96
N ALA A 118 14.45 35.16 7.01
CA ALA A 118 14.03 34.82 8.37
C ALA A 118 12.50 34.78 8.50
N SER A 119 11.81 35.77 7.93
CA SER A 119 10.35 35.87 7.92
C SER A 119 9.71 34.70 7.17
N LEU A 120 10.28 34.29 6.02
CA LEU A 120 9.83 33.10 5.29
C LEU A 120 10.02 31.80 6.09
N LEU A 121 11.12 31.65 6.83
CA LEU A 121 11.32 30.48 7.69
C LEU A 121 10.36 30.48 8.88
N LEU A 122 10.04 31.67 9.43
CA LEU A 122 9.05 31.83 10.49
C LEU A 122 7.65 31.44 10.00
N SER A 123 7.23 31.91 8.83
CA SER A 123 5.91 31.56 8.27
C SER A 123 5.78 30.04 8.02
N LYS A 124 6.82 29.39 7.47
CA LYS A 124 6.86 27.92 7.31
C LYS A 124 6.78 27.19 8.66
N SER A 125 7.48 27.67 9.67
CA SER A 125 7.47 27.07 11.01
C SER A 125 6.10 27.20 11.68
N ASN A 126 5.47 28.36 11.57
CA ASN A 126 4.11 28.59 12.07
C ASN A 126 3.07 27.74 11.34
N PHE A 127 3.21 27.57 10.02
CA PHE A 127 2.32 26.68 9.25
C PHE A 127 2.38 25.23 9.76
N LEU A 128 3.58 24.72 10.08
CA LEU A 128 3.71 23.38 10.67
C LEU A 128 3.07 23.29 12.06
N LEU A 129 3.28 24.31 12.90
CA LEU A 129 2.68 24.38 14.23
C LEU A 129 1.15 24.35 14.15
N GLU A 130 0.56 25.23 13.33
CA GLU A 130 -0.89 25.31 13.14
C GLU A 130 -1.45 24.01 12.58
N SER A 131 -0.77 23.41 11.59
CA SER A 131 -1.17 22.12 11.02
C SER A 131 -1.13 21.00 12.07
N HIS A 132 -0.08 20.96 12.91
CA HIS A 132 0.03 20.00 14.00
C HIS A 132 -1.12 20.14 15.00
N GLN A 133 -1.44 21.39 15.40
CA GLN A 133 -2.52 21.68 16.34
C GLN A 133 -3.88 21.24 15.79
N LYS A 134 -4.20 21.62 14.54
CA LYS A 134 -5.45 21.22 13.87
C LYS A 134 -5.56 19.70 13.74
N LEU A 135 -4.48 19.03 13.37
CA LEU A 135 -4.47 17.58 13.22
C LEU A 135 -4.68 16.89 14.59
N SER A 136 -4.03 17.38 15.64
CA SER A 136 -4.23 16.87 17.00
C SER A 136 -5.67 17.04 17.48
N GLN A 137 -6.30 18.18 17.20
CA GLN A 137 -7.70 18.42 17.50
C GLN A 137 -8.61 17.49 16.69
N ALA A 138 -8.36 17.33 15.39
CA ALA A 138 -9.12 16.44 14.51
C ALA A 138 -9.06 14.98 14.96
N GLN A 139 -7.92 14.54 15.50
CA GLN A 139 -7.75 13.22 16.11
C GLN A 139 -8.61 13.02 17.37
N ILE A 140 -8.72 14.04 18.23
CA ILE A 140 -9.56 13.98 19.45
C ILE A 140 -11.04 13.83 19.09
N ILE A 141 -11.51 14.60 18.11
CA ILE A 141 -12.91 14.55 17.66
C ILE A 141 -13.17 13.42 16.65
N GLN A 142 -12.14 12.69 16.23
CA GLN A 142 -12.19 11.61 15.24
C GLN A 142 -12.77 12.04 13.88
N ASP A 143 -12.41 13.25 13.42
CA ASP A 143 -12.79 13.74 12.09
C ASP A 143 -11.75 13.30 11.04
N TRP A 144 -12.00 12.13 10.45
CA TRP A 144 -11.10 11.49 9.50
C TRP A 144 -10.93 12.25 8.19
N ASN A 145 -11.98 12.95 7.72
CA ASN A 145 -11.89 13.77 6.50
C ASN A 145 -10.99 14.98 6.74
N LEU A 146 -11.21 15.69 7.86
CA LEU A 146 -10.38 16.83 8.23
C LEU A 146 -8.90 16.43 8.41
N ILE A 147 -8.62 15.26 8.99
CA ILE A 147 -7.25 14.74 9.10
C ILE A 147 -6.61 14.61 7.72
N LEU A 148 -7.31 14.00 6.75
CA LEU A 148 -6.77 13.84 5.39
C LEU A 148 -6.57 15.18 4.68
N ASP A 149 -7.52 16.10 4.78
CA ASP A 149 -7.43 17.41 4.14
C ASP A 149 -6.23 18.20 4.66
N ILE A 150 -6.01 18.21 5.98
CA ILE A 150 -4.85 18.86 6.60
C ILE A 150 -3.55 18.23 6.08
N ILE A 151 -3.47 16.90 6.08
CA ILE A 151 -2.27 16.19 5.65
C ILE A 151 -1.99 16.44 4.16
N GLN A 152 -3.00 16.40 3.30
CA GLN A 152 -2.84 16.68 1.87
C GLN A 152 -2.37 18.11 1.62
N LYS A 153 -3.00 19.11 2.27
CA LYS A 153 -2.58 20.51 2.15
C LYS A 153 -1.12 20.68 2.58
N LEU A 154 -0.72 20.01 3.66
CA LEU A 154 0.64 20.05 4.15
C LEU A 154 1.64 19.36 3.19
N GLN A 155 1.27 18.23 2.60
CA GLN A 155 2.09 17.58 1.56
C GLN A 155 2.28 18.49 0.35
N LEU A 156 1.23 19.19 -0.10
CA LEU A 156 1.31 20.16 -1.20
C LEU A 156 2.20 21.35 -0.87
N GLU A 157 2.03 21.95 0.30
CA GLU A 157 2.84 23.10 0.73
C GLU A 157 4.32 22.75 0.87
N THR A 158 4.63 21.60 1.48
CA THR A 158 6.03 21.19 1.71
C THR A 158 6.78 20.86 0.44
N LEU A 159 6.10 20.42 -0.64
CA LEU A 159 6.70 20.28 -1.97
C LEU A 159 7.24 21.62 -2.50
N ASN A 160 6.54 22.73 -2.20
CA ASN A 160 6.90 24.07 -2.65
C ASN A 160 8.04 24.71 -1.83
N TRP A 161 8.47 24.09 -0.73
CA TRP A 161 9.41 24.72 0.20
C TRP A 161 10.86 24.69 -0.25
N SER A 162 11.18 24.03 -1.37
CA SER A 162 12.53 23.90 -1.94
C SER A 162 13.60 23.48 -0.93
N LEU A 163 13.21 22.68 0.08
CA LEU A 163 14.10 22.23 1.15
C LEU A 163 15.05 21.11 0.70
N ASN A 164 14.83 20.52 -0.50
CA ASN A 164 15.65 19.45 -1.07
C ASN A 164 15.66 19.45 -2.61
N SER A 165 16.73 18.91 -3.20
CA SER A 165 16.84 18.57 -4.64
C SER A 165 16.25 17.20 -5.00
N LYS A 166 15.86 16.39 -4.00
CA LYS A 166 15.13 15.12 -4.18
C LYS A 166 13.76 15.20 -3.49
N PRO A 167 12.64 15.02 -4.24
CA PRO A 167 11.30 15.11 -3.68
C PRO A 167 10.93 13.79 -3.02
N ILE A 168 11.39 13.56 -1.78
CA ILE A 168 10.82 12.52 -0.92
C ILE A 168 10.68 13.10 0.48
N LEU A 169 9.76 14.05 0.65
CA LEU A 169 9.25 14.40 1.97
C LEU A 169 8.23 13.32 2.36
N LYS A 170 8.73 12.21 2.90
CA LYS A 170 7.88 11.23 3.60
C LYS A 170 7.32 11.91 4.84
N LEU A 171 6.01 11.79 5.06
CA LEU A 171 5.37 12.26 6.29
C LEU A 171 6.08 11.63 7.50
N PRO A 172 6.55 12.42 8.47
CA PRO A 172 7.32 11.89 9.57
C PRO A 172 6.42 11.24 10.63
N GLY A 173 6.91 10.14 11.18
CA GLY A 173 6.40 9.54 12.41
C GLY A 173 4.88 9.34 12.45
N LEU A 174 4.27 9.87 13.51
CA LEU A 174 2.84 9.74 13.83
C LEU A 174 1.91 10.22 12.72
N TRP A 175 2.34 11.15 11.86
CA TRP A 175 1.46 11.71 10.84
C TRP A 175 1.15 10.72 9.73
N SER A 176 2.09 9.82 9.42
CA SER A 176 1.83 8.71 8.50
C SER A 176 0.82 7.72 9.10
N PHE A 177 0.87 7.47 10.41
CA PHE A 177 -0.10 6.62 11.10
C PHE A 177 -1.48 7.27 11.14
N TRP A 178 -1.56 8.56 11.46
CA TRP A 178 -2.81 9.31 11.43
C TRP A 178 -3.44 9.35 10.03
N LYS A 179 -2.63 9.49 8.97
CA LYS A 179 -3.10 9.36 7.59
C LYS A 179 -3.66 7.96 7.32
N ALA A 180 -2.92 6.91 7.68
CA ALA A 180 -3.35 5.53 7.46
C ALA A 180 -4.62 5.18 8.26
N GLU A 181 -4.73 5.62 9.51
CA GLU A 181 -5.92 5.46 10.33
C GLU A 181 -7.14 6.13 9.69
N ALA A 182 -7.00 7.39 9.29
CA ALA A 182 -8.07 8.13 8.62
C ALA A 182 -8.50 7.44 7.31
N LEU A 183 -7.54 6.94 6.51
CA LEU A 183 -7.83 6.17 5.30
C LEU A 183 -8.60 4.88 5.61
N CYS A 184 -8.24 4.14 6.66
CA CYS A 184 -9.02 2.98 7.11
C CYS A 184 -10.46 3.37 7.48
N HIS A 185 -10.63 4.43 8.28
CA HIS A 185 -11.95 4.90 8.72
C HIS A 185 -12.84 5.38 7.58
N LEU A 186 -12.23 5.85 6.48
CA LEU A 186 -12.90 6.28 5.25
C LEU A 186 -13.06 5.16 4.21
N GLY A 187 -12.76 3.91 4.56
CA GLY A 187 -12.95 2.76 3.65
C GLY A 187 -11.89 2.64 2.56
N LYS A 188 -10.68 3.18 2.77
CA LYS A 188 -9.55 3.18 1.83
C LYS A 188 -8.33 2.39 2.36
N PRO A 189 -8.46 1.10 2.76
CA PRO A 189 -7.36 0.38 3.38
C PRO A 189 -6.14 0.09 2.50
N LEU A 190 -6.26 0.08 1.16
CA LEU A 190 -5.09 -0.08 0.26
C LEU A 190 -4.18 1.16 0.31
N GLU A 191 -4.77 2.35 0.19
CA GLU A 191 -4.02 3.62 0.33
C GLU A 191 -3.40 3.73 1.72
N ALA A 192 -4.10 3.22 2.76
CA ALA A 192 -3.55 3.14 4.11
C ALA A 192 -2.32 2.22 4.16
N GLN A 193 -2.40 1.03 3.58
CA GLN A 193 -1.31 0.06 3.50
C GLN A 193 -0.07 0.63 2.78
N GLU A 194 -0.26 1.33 1.66
CA GLU A 194 0.82 1.98 0.91
C GLU A 194 1.50 3.09 1.73
N THR A 195 0.69 3.94 2.37
CA THR A 195 1.17 5.01 3.27
C THR A 195 2.12 4.42 4.31
N ILE A 196 1.71 3.31 4.91
CA ILE A 196 2.40 2.63 6.01
C ILE A 196 3.63 1.86 5.51
N ALA A 197 3.57 1.20 4.34
CA ALA A 197 4.72 0.54 3.72
C ALA A 197 5.86 1.52 3.38
N SER A 198 5.51 2.78 3.10
CA SER A 198 6.51 3.82 2.80
C SER A 198 7.30 4.29 4.03
N THR A 199 6.82 4.04 5.25
CA THR A 199 7.47 4.47 6.50
C THR A 199 8.65 3.54 6.85
N LYS A 200 9.80 4.11 7.22
CA LYS A 200 10.95 3.31 7.71
C LYS A 200 10.64 2.77 9.11
N SER A 201 11.18 1.58 9.42
CA SER A 201 11.01 0.78 10.65
C SER A 201 11.41 1.43 11.99
N THR A 202 11.64 2.75 12.03
CA THR A 202 12.24 3.45 13.18
C THR A 202 11.22 4.02 14.17
N PHE A 203 9.93 3.75 14.02
CA PHE A 203 8.85 4.27 14.87
C PHE A 203 8.15 3.15 15.65
N PRO A 204 7.47 3.46 16.77
CA PRO A 204 7.08 2.45 17.75
C PRO A 204 6.21 1.37 17.12
N THR A 205 6.55 0.12 17.45
CA THR A 205 5.91 -1.09 16.93
C THR A 205 4.41 -1.17 17.25
N ARG A 206 3.94 -0.37 18.22
CA ARG A 206 2.60 -0.40 18.83
C ARG A 206 1.54 0.21 17.93
N GLU A 207 1.69 1.49 17.61
CA GLU A 207 0.80 2.24 16.71
C GLU A 207 0.78 1.57 15.35
N ARG A 208 1.95 1.10 14.89
CA ARG A 208 2.03 0.30 13.68
C ARG A 208 1.14 -0.95 13.73
N SER A 209 1.24 -1.73 14.81
CA SER A 209 0.44 -2.96 14.96
C SER A 209 -1.06 -2.67 14.99
N LEU A 210 -1.49 -1.61 15.68
CA LEU A 210 -2.90 -1.22 15.68
C LEU A 210 -3.38 -0.81 14.27
N ILE A 211 -2.57 -0.03 13.54
CA ILE A 211 -2.91 0.36 12.16
C ILE A 211 -2.94 -0.85 11.23
N ASP A 212 -2.00 -1.79 11.37
CA ASP A 212 -2.03 -3.05 10.61
C ASP A 212 -3.29 -3.87 10.94
N ALA A 213 -3.73 -3.87 12.20
CA ALA A 213 -5.00 -4.48 12.61
C ALA A 213 -6.22 -3.80 11.95
N TRP A 214 -6.26 -2.46 11.92
CA TRP A 214 -7.31 -1.69 11.23
C TRP A 214 -7.33 -1.94 9.73
N ILE A 215 -6.16 -1.97 9.08
CA ILE A 215 -6.04 -2.29 7.66
C ILE A 215 -6.57 -3.70 7.40
N SER A 216 -6.13 -4.69 8.19
CA SER A 216 -6.58 -6.08 8.08
C SER A 216 -8.10 -6.18 8.29
N PHE A 217 -8.64 -5.46 9.28
CA PHE A 217 -10.06 -5.44 9.60
C PHE A 217 -10.88 -4.85 8.45
N ALA A 218 -10.49 -3.68 7.96
CA ALA A 218 -11.14 -2.99 6.85
C ALA A 218 -11.08 -3.82 5.56
N LYS A 219 -10.04 -4.63 5.35
CA LYS A 219 -9.93 -5.59 4.23
C LYS A 219 -10.77 -6.86 4.44
N GLY A 220 -11.28 -7.10 5.65
CA GLY A 220 -12.11 -8.26 5.98
C GLY A 220 -11.35 -9.51 6.46
N ASP A 221 -10.03 -9.43 6.67
CA ASP A 221 -9.25 -10.54 7.24
C ASP A 221 -9.34 -10.54 8.77
N LEU A 222 -10.48 -11.01 9.27
CA LEU A 222 -10.78 -11.03 10.70
C LEU A 222 -9.83 -11.94 11.49
N SER A 223 -9.30 -12.99 10.85
CA SER A 223 -8.41 -13.96 11.48
C SER A 223 -7.02 -13.39 11.76
N HIS A 224 -6.52 -12.59 10.82
CA HIS A 224 -5.25 -11.90 10.99
C HIS A 224 -5.42 -10.73 11.95
N THR A 225 -6.53 -9.99 11.86
CA THR A 225 -6.86 -8.92 12.81
C THR A 225 -6.88 -9.43 14.25
N THR A 226 -7.57 -10.53 14.55
CA THR A 226 -7.63 -11.05 15.93
C THR A 226 -6.25 -11.41 16.47
N LYS A 227 -5.41 -12.08 15.67
CA LYS A 227 -4.02 -12.42 16.04
C LYS A 227 -3.20 -11.18 16.41
N ILE A 228 -3.31 -10.11 15.62
CA ILE A 228 -2.61 -8.85 15.92
C ILE A 228 -3.14 -8.25 17.22
N LEU A 229 -4.46 -8.16 17.39
CA LEU A 229 -5.07 -7.56 18.57
C LEU A 229 -4.78 -8.37 19.86
N ASP A 230 -4.73 -9.70 19.77
CA ASP A 230 -4.30 -10.56 20.87
C ASP A 230 -2.87 -10.22 21.31
N SER A 231 -1.96 -10.05 20.34
CA SER A 231 -0.57 -9.69 20.63
C SER A 231 -0.44 -8.31 21.31
N ILE A 232 -1.25 -7.33 20.90
CA ILE A 232 -1.28 -5.99 21.51
C ILE A 232 -1.79 -6.08 22.95
N LEU A 233 -2.91 -6.77 23.18
CA LEU A 233 -3.58 -6.83 24.47
C LEU A 233 -2.80 -7.63 25.52
N LEU A 234 -1.97 -8.59 25.10
CA LEU A 234 -1.09 -9.35 25.99
C LEU A 234 0.09 -8.51 26.52
N VAL A 235 0.63 -7.61 25.70
CA VAL A 235 1.85 -6.86 26.04
C VAL A 235 1.52 -5.58 26.81
N GLU A 236 0.35 -4.97 26.59
CA GLU A 236 0.13 -3.55 26.94
C GLU A 236 -1.22 -3.28 27.63
N PRO A 237 -1.39 -3.66 28.91
CA PRO A 237 -2.61 -3.41 29.66
C PRO A 237 -2.81 -1.94 30.09
N ASN A 238 -1.75 -1.12 30.07
CA ASN A 238 -1.76 0.22 30.68
C ASN A 238 -2.10 1.37 29.70
N ASP A 239 -2.06 1.14 28.39
CA ASP A 239 -2.47 2.17 27.41
C ASP A 239 -3.98 2.08 27.17
N ILE A 240 -4.73 2.90 27.90
CA ILE A 240 -6.19 2.91 27.89
C ILE A 240 -6.75 3.12 26.48
N ILE A 241 -6.14 3.99 25.67
CA ILE A 241 -6.67 4.35 24.34
C ILE A 241 -6.43 3.20 23.37
N LEU A 242 -5.21 2.66 23.34
CA LEU A 242 -4.88 1.49 22.51
C LEU A 242 -5.74 0.29 22.87
N HIS A 243 -5.95 0.06 24.18
CA HIS A 243 -6.77 -1.02 24.69
C HIS A 243 -8.24 -0.87 24.28
N GLN A 244 -8.82 0.33 24.43
CA GLN A 244 -10.20 0.63 24.02
C GLN A 244 -10.41 0.41 22.52
N LYS A 245 -9.52 0.93 21.66
CA LYS A 245 -9.60 0.73 20.20
C LYS A 245 -9.50 -0.75 19.83
N SER A 246 -8.61 -1.49 20.47
CA SER A 246 -8.41 -2.92 20.23
C SER A 246 -9.63 -3.76 20.65
N LEU A 247 -10.23 -3.46 21.81
CA LEU A 247 -11.42 -4.14 22.29
C LEU A 247 -12.64 -3.86 21.41
N PHE A 248 -12.79 -2.62 20.92
CA PHE A 248 -13.88 -2.26 20.01
C PHE A 248 -13.89 -3.15 18.75
N ILE A 249 -12.74 -3.30 18.08
CA ILE A 249 -12.63 -4.15 16.89
C ILE A 249 -12.92 -5.61 17.24
N LYS A 250 -12.36 -6.10 18.35
CA LYS A 250 -12.62 -7.48 18.82
C LYS A 250 -14.09 -7.75 19.06
N GLN A 251 -14.81 -6.80 19.69
CA GLN A 251 -16.23 -6.95 19.97
C GLN A 251 -17.05 -7.05 18.68
N LEU A 252 -16.73 -6.25 17.66
CA LEU A 252 -17.37 -6.37 16.34
C LEU A 252 -17.12 -7.74 15.70
N ILE A 253 -15.88 -8.24 15.76
CA ILE A 253 -15.53 -9.57 15.24
C ILE A 253 -16.26 -10.68 16.01
N GLN A 254 -16.34 -10.56 17.33
CA GLN A 254 -17.02 -11.54 18.18
C GLN A 254 -18.52 -11.60 17.88
N ASN A 255 -19.19 -10.45 17.78
CA ASN A 255 -20.60 -10.37 17.43
C ASN A 255 -20.87 -11.00 16.04
N MET A 256 -19.99 -10.71 15.07
CA MET A 256 -20.08 -11.32 13.74
C MET A 256 -19.95 -12.84 13.80
N ASN A 257 -18.95 -13.35 14.53
CA ASN A 257 -18.72 -14.79 14.66
C ASN A 257 -19.88 -15.50 15.38
N GLN A 258 -20.50 -14.85 16.37
CA GLN A 258 -21.69 -15.39 17.04
C GLN A 258 -22.83 -15.57 16.03
N ILE A 259 -23.12 -14.54 15.21
CA ILE A 259 -24.17 -14.62 14.19
C ILE A 259 -23.88 -15.73 13.15
N LEU A 260 -22.63 -15.81 12.67
CA LEU A 260 -22.23 -16.78 11.65
C LEU A 260 -22.25 -18.24 12.15
N ASN A 261 -22.01 -18.46 13.44
CA ASN A 261 -21.90 -19.80 14.03
C ASN A 261 -23.22 -20.33 14.62
N HIS A 262 -24.32 -19.58 14.54
CA HIS A 262 -25.63 -20.06 15.02
C HIS A 262 -26.21 -21.12 14.08
N SER A 263 -25.80 -22.37 14.27
CA SER A 263 -26.23 -23.53 13.45
C SER A 263 -27.57 -24.14 13.86
N SER A 264 -28.15 -23.72 14.99
CA SER A 264 -29.34 -24.33 15.62
C SER A 264 -30.62 -23.50 15.54
N ILE A 265 -30.56 -22.32 14.91
CA ILE A 265 -31.65 -21.33 14.88
C ILE A 265 -32.36 -21.38 13.52
N LEU A 266 -33.68 -21.13 13.49
CA LEU A 266 -34.43 -21.00 12.24
C LEU A 266 -33.86 -19.86 11.38
N PRO A 267 -33.74 -20.00 10.05
CA PRO A 267 -33.11 -18.99 9.20
C PRO A 267 -33.65 -17.56 9.38
N LEU A 268 -34.96 -17.42 9.63
CA LEU A 268 -35.62 -16.12 9.86
C LEU A 268 -35.11 -15.38 11.11
N GLU A 269 -34.93 -16.10 12.22
CA GLU A 269 -34.41 -15.52 13.46
C GLU A 269 -32.95 -15.08 13.30
N VAL A 270 -32.14 -15.88 12.58
CA VAL A 270 -30.75 -15.51 12.24
C VAL A 270 -30.70 -14.28 11.34
N ILE A 271 -31.61 -14.16 10.36
CA ILE A 271 -31.71 -12.99 9.49
C ILE A 271 -32.04 -11.75 10.31
N GLU A 272 -32.98 -11.82 11.25
CA GLU A 272 -33.34 -10.69 12.11
C GLU A 272 -32.15 -10.22 12.97
N LEU A 273 -31.43 -11.16 13.59
CA LEU A 273 -30.20 -10.85 14.35
C LEU A 273 -29.13 -10.20 13.46
N ALA A 274 -28.93 -10.71 12.25
CA ALA A 274 -27.97 -10.16 11.28
C ALA A 274 -28.35 -8.75 10.83
N MET A 275 -29.64 -8.50 10.55
CA MET A 275 -30.14 -7.17 10.17
C MET A 275 -30.01 -6.16 11.32
N ASN A 276 -30.26 -6.58 12.55
CA ASN A 276 -30.05 -5.73 13.73
C ASN A 276 -28.57 -5.36 13.89
N PHE A 277 -27.65 -6.29 13.67
CA PHE A 277 -26.22 -6.00 13.70
C PHE A 277 -25.77 -5.10 12.54
N LEU A 278 -26.33 -5.26 11.33
CA LEU A 278 -26.08 -4.36 10.20
C LEU A 278 -26.39 -2.90 10.52
N ASN A 279 -27.47 -2.63 11.26
CA ASN A 279 -27.84 -1.27 11.65
C ASN A 279 -26.79 -0.60 12.56
N LEU A 280 -25.94 -1.38 13.23
CA LEU A 280 -24.83 -0.88 14.04
C LEU A 280 -23.55 -0.61 13.22
N LEU A 281 -23.46 -1.18 12.02
CA LEU A 281 -22.31 -1.06 11.12
C LEU A 281 -22.52 0.09 10.14
N THR A 282 -22.46 1.33 10.61
CA THR A 282 -22.67 2.53 9.76
C THR A 282 -21.37 3.14 9.25
N ALA A 283 -20.25 2.86 9.91
CA ALA A 283 -18.97 3.47 9.57
C ALA A 283 -18.34 2.84 8.30
N PRO A 284 -17.70 3.62 7.40
CA PRO A 284 -17.12 3.10 6.16
C PRO A 284 -16.07 2.00 6.36
N ILE A 285 -15.34 2.02 7.47
CA ILE A 285 -14.39 0.97 7.87
C ILE A 285 -15.02 -0.42 8.01
N THR A 286 -16.33 -0.48 8.26
CA THR A 286 -17.09 -1.71 8.42
C THR A 286 -17.70 -2.21 7.12
N SER A 287 -17.53 -1.51 5.99
CA SER A 287 -18.09 -1.87 4.67
C SER A 287 -17.88 -3.33 4.30
N THR A 288 -16.65 -3.84 4.43
CA THR A 288 -16.34 -5.25 4.15
C THR A 288 -17.09 -6.23 5.06
N LEU A 289 -17.25 -5.87 6.34
CA LEU A 289 -18.01 -6.67 7.30
C LEU A 289 -19.51 -6.66 6.95
N ARG A 290 -20.05 -5.52 6.52
CA ARG A 290 -21.44 -5.38 6.04
C ARG A 290 -21.67 -6.25 4.81
N ILE A 291 -20.80 -6.18 3.80
CA ILE A 291 -20.88 -6.99 2.58
C ILE A 291 -20.87 -8.49 2.93
N ARG A 292 -20.01 -8.91 3.86
CA ARG A 292 -19.97 -10.29 4.35
C ARG A 292 -21.30 -10.71 5.00
N LEU A 293 -21.86 -9.85 5.84
CA LEU A 293 -23.10 -10.11 6.56
C LEU A 293 -24.31 -10.17 5.62
N TYR A 294 -24.34 -9.29 4.63
CA TYR A 294 -25.31 -9.33 3.53
C TYR A 294 -25.22 -10.61 2.72
N SER A 295 -24.02 -11.08 2.34
CA SER A 295 -23.84 -12.37 1.68
C SER A 295 -24.44 -13.51 2.51
N PHE A 296 -24.16 -13.51 3.82
CA PHE A 296 -24.71 -14.49 4.74
C PHE A 296 -26.25 -14.43 4.81
N ILE A 297 -26.86 -13.23 4.88
CA ILE A 297 -28.32 -13.08 4.87
C ILE A 297 -28.93 -13.63 3.58
N CYS A 298 -28.32 -13.36 2.42
CA CYS A 298 -28.77 -13.93 1.14
C CYS A 298 -28.74 -15.47 1.15
N GLN A 299 -27.72 -16.08 1.77
CA GLN A 299 -27.64 -17.52 1.95
C GLN A 299 -28.75 -18.05 2.87
N GLN A 300 -29.02 -17.37 4.00
CA GLN A 300 -30.10 -17.76 4.92
C GLN A 300 -31.50 -17.62 4.28
N LEU A 301 -31.73 -16.56 3.49
CA LEU A 301 -32.97 -16.40 2.71
C LEU A 301 -33.13 -17.55 1.70
N HIS A 302 -32.03 -17.95 1.05
CA HIS A 302 -32.04 -19.11 0.16
C HIS A 302 -32.40 -20.41 0.90
N MET A 303 -31.87 -20.62 2.11
CA MET A 303 -32.25 -21.76 2.95
C MET A 303 -33.72 -21.71 3.38
N ALA A 304 -34.24 -20.52 3.70
CA ALA A 304 -35.67 -20.33 4.03
C ALA A 304 -36.59 -20.74 2.86
N ILE A 305 -36.21 -20.41 1.62
CA ILE A 305 -36.94 -20.85 0.40
C ILE A 305 -37.05 -22.39 0.35
N LEU A 306 -35.98 -23.11 0.71
CA LEU A 306 -35.95 -24.57 0.67
C LEU A 306 -36.79 -25.20 1.79
N LEU A 307 -36.79 -24.60 2.97
CA LEU A 307 -37.50 -25.12 4.15
C LEU A 307 -39.00 -24.76 4.15
N GLN A 308 -39.38 -23.63 3.54
CA GLN A 308 -40.75 -23.11 3.54
C GLN A 308 -41.26 -22.84 2.12
N PRO A 309 -41.53 -23.88 1.31
CA PRO A 309 -41.94 -23.73 -0.08
C PRO A 309 -43.27 -22.95 -0.24
N GLN A 310 -44.12 -22.92 0.78
CA GLN A 310 -45.38 -22.15 0.76
C GLN A 310 -45.16 -20.63 0.65
N LEU A 311 -44.00 -20.12 1.12
CA LEU A 311 -43.63 -18.70 1.09
C LEU A 311 -42.54 -18.41 0.07
N GLU A 312 -42.31 -19.31 -0.88
CA GLU A 312 -41.21 -19.24 -1.85
C GLU A 312 -41.16 -17.91 -2.62
N SER A 313 -42.28 -17.47 -3.19
CA SER A 313 -42.34 -16.21 -3.95
C SER A 313 -41.96 -15.00 -3.10
N TYR A 314 -42.38 -14.97 -1.83
CA TYR A 314 -42.04 -13.90 -0.90
C TYR A 314 -40.53 -13.82 -0.64
N PHE A 315 -39.91 -14.95 -0.27
CA PHE A 315 -38.47 -14.98 0.02
C PHE A 315 -37.61 -14.73 -1.22
N CYS A 316 -38.00 -15.25 -2.38
CA CYS A 316 -37.30 -14.96 -3.63
C CYS A 316 -37.33 -13.47 -3.97
N ASN A 317 -38.48 -12.79 -3.82
CA ASN A 317 -38.57 -11.34 -4.03
C ASN A 317 -37.72 -10.55 -3.02
N GLN A 318 -37.73 -10.94 -1.74
CA GLN A 318 -36.86 -10.31 -0.72
C GLN A 318 -35.38 -10.45 -1.07
N LEU A 319 -34.95 -11.65 -1.45
CA LEU A 319 -33.55 -11.93 -1.82
C LEU A 319 -33.14 -11.10 -3.04
N ILE A 320 -33.96 -11.06 -4.09
CA ILE A 320 -33.67 -10.26 -5.29
C ILE A 320 -33.52 -8.78 -4.93
N ASN A 321 -34.51 -8.21 -4.24
CA ASN A 321 -34.48 -6.80 -3.84
C ASN A 321 -33.27 -6.46 -2.96
N LEU A 322 -32.95 -7.32 -1.98
CA LEU A 322 -31.79 -7.14 -1.12
C LEU A 322 -30.50 -7.20 -1.94
N SER A 323 -30.36 -8.19 -2.82
CA SER A 323 -29.18 -8.35 -3.68
C SER A 323 -28.97 -7.16 -4.61
N ASP A 324 -30.05 -6.60 -5.19
CA ASP A 324 -30.00 -5.41 -6.04
C ASP A 324 -29.56 -4.18 -5.25
N ALA A 325 -30.11 -3.99 -4.04
CA ALA A 325 -29.69 -2.91 -3.15
C ALA A 325 -28.18 -3.01 -2.83
N ILE A 326 -27.70 -4.16 -2.37
CA ILE A 326 -26.29 -4.33 -1.97
C ILE A 326 -25.34 -4.11 -3.16
N LEU A 327 -25.62 -4.75 -4.30
CA LEU A 327 -24.75 -4.67 -5.48
C LEU A 327 -24.64 -3.23 -5.97
N SER A 328 -25.76 -2.49 -5.99
CA SER A 328 -25.78 -1.11 -6.44
C SER A 328 -25.21 -0.12 -5.42
N THR A 329 -25.60 -0.20 -4.14
CA THR A 329 -25.28 0.84 -3.13
C THR A 329 -24.00 0.59 -2.36
N GLU A 330 -23.67 -0.67 -2.02
CA GLU A 330 -22.52 -0.99 -1.16
C GLU A 330 -21.27 -1.32 -1.96
N ILE A 331 -21.45 -1.96 -3.11
CA ILE A 331 -20.34 -2.48 -3.91
C ILE A 331 -20.07 -1.60 -5.14
N GLY A 332 -21.04 -0.77 -5.53
CA GLY A 332 -20.97 0.02 -6.78
C GLY A 332 -20.85 -0.87 -8.03
N PHE A 333 -21.33 -2.11 -7.91
CA PHE A 333 -21.26 -3.11 -8.95
C PHE A 333 -22.29 -2.79 -10.04
N SER A 334 -21.79 -2.46 -11.23
CA SER A 334 -22.59 -2.45 -12.45
C SER A 334 -22.03 -3.49 -13.42
N SER A 335 -22.83 -3.92 -14.39
CA SER A 335 -22.37 -4.82 -15.45
C SER A 335 -21.25 -4.24 -16.33
N THR A 336 -20.92 -2.96 -16.15
CA THR A 336 -19.97 -2.19 -16.96
C THR A 336 -18.78 -1.62 -16.17
N SER A 337 -18.79 -1.66 -14.84
CA SER A 337 -17.68 -1.18 -13.99
C SER A 337 -16.76 -2.33 -13.58
N PRO A 338 -15.43 -2.10 -13.48
CA PRO A 338 -14.52 -3.11 -12.96
C PRO A 338 -14.87 -3.45 -11.52
N MET A 339 -14.76 -4.74 -11.18
CA MET A 339 -15.09 -5.25 -9.85
C MET A 339 -14.21 -4.61 -8.78
N SER A 340 -14.71 -4.58 -7.54
CA SER A 340 -13.94 -4.12 -6.37
C SER A 340 -12.52 -4.67 -6.38
N THR A 341 -11.54 -3.82 -6.06
CA THR A 341 -10.12 -4.16 -5.97
C THR A 341 -9.79 -5.12 -4.82
N TYR A 342 -10.78 -5.48 -3.99
CA TYR A 342 -10.61 -6.40 -2.86
C TYR A 342 -11.06 -7.82 -3.24
N PRO A 343 -10.14 -8.82 -3.27
CA PRO A 343 -10.50 -10.21 -3.55
C PRO A 343 -11.57 -10.80 -2.62
N ILE A 344 -11.61 -10.33 -1.37
CA ILE A 344 -12.64 -10.72 -0.40
C ILE A 344 -14.03 -10.22 -0.82
N HIS A 345 -14.14 -9.00 -1.36
CA HIS A 345 -15.42 -8.50 -1.88
C HIS A 345 -15.86 -9.32 -3.08
N GLN A 346 -14.94 -9.73 -3.94
CA GLN A 346 -15.25 -10.55 -5.11
C GLN A 346 -15.89 -11.88 -4.72
N THR A 347 -15.37 -12.50 -3.66
CA THR A 347 -15.92 -13.74 -3.08
C THR A 347 -17.38 -13.53 -2.66
N PHE A 348 -17.67 -12.49 -1.87
CA PHE A 348 -19.03 -12.21 -1.40
C PHE A 348 -20.00 -11.78 -2.51
N VAL A 349 -19.51 -11.03 -3.51
CA VAL A 349 -20.30 -10.66 -4.69
C VAL A 349 -20.78 -11.92 -5.42
N ILE A 350 -19.88 -12.89 -5.65
CA ILE A 350 -20.22 -14.12 -6.34
C ILE A 350 -21.24 -14.93 -5.53
N GLU A 351 -21.06 -15.04 -4.21
CA GLU A 351 -22.03 -15.70 -3.34
C GLU A 351 -23.42 -15.04 -3.40
N ILE A 352 -23.49 -13.72 -3.38
CA ILE A 352 -24.74 -12.95 -3.52
C ILE A 352 -25.38 -13.19 -4.88
N LEU A 353 -24.58 -13.12 -5.97
CA LEU A 353 -25.07 -13.36 -7.32
C LEU A 353 -25.54 -14.80 -7.52
N MET A 354 -24.88 -15.78 -6.91
CA MET A 354 -25.31 -17.19 -6.93
C MET A 354 -26.64 -17.36 -6.21
N ALA A 355 -26.79 -16.81 -5.00
CA ALA A 355 -28.05 -16.85 -4.26
C ALA A 355 -29.19 -16.20 -5.07
N ARG A 356 -28.89 -15.06 -5.72
CA ARG A 356 -29.81 -14.36 -6.63
C ARG A 356 -30.18 -15.21 -7.83
N ALA A 357 -29.21 -15.81 -8.52
CA ALA A 357 -29.43 -16.62 -9.72
C ALA A 357 -30.33 -17.84 -9.44
N ARG A 358 -30.18 -18.45 -8.25
CA ARG A 358 -31.05 -19.54 -7.80
C ARG A 358 -32.48 -19.08 -7.54
N ALA A 359 -32.65 -17.92 -6.90
CA ALA A 359 -33.96 -17.34 -6.63
C ALA A 359 -34.66 -16.87 -7.92
N THR A 360 -33.95 -16.20 -8.83
CA THR A 360 -34.49 -15.76 -10.11
C THR A 360 -34.85 -16.94 -11.00
N HIS A 361 -34.06 -18.01 -11.02
CA HIS A 361 -34.42 -19.21 -11.79
C HIS A 361 -35.77 -19.81 -11.37
N LYS A 362 -36.16 -19.68 -10.09
CA LYS A 362 -37.45 -20.16 -9.58
C LYS A 362 -38.64 -19.30 -10.04
N ILE A 363 -38.44 -17.99 -10.25
CA ILE A 363 -39.52 -17.07 -10.65
C ILE A 363 -39.50 -16.78 -12.17
N ILE A 364 -38.34 -16.41 -12.72
CA ILE A 364 -38.14 -15.94 -14.10
C ILE A 364 -36.87 -16.61 -14.68
N PRO A 365 -36.99 -17.80 -15.29
CA PRO A 365 -35.85 -18.59 -15.79
C PRO A 365 -34.93 -17.83 -16.74
N ASP A 366 -35.47 -17.04 -17.67
CA ASP A 366 -34.67 -16.33 -18.69
C ASP A 366 -33.75 -15.26 -18.08
N LEU A 367 -34.19 -14.58 -17.02
CA LEU A 367 -33.40 -13.56 -16.32
C LEU A 367 -32.24 -14.20 -15.52
N SER A 368 -32.42 -15.45 -15.07
CA SER A 368 -31.37 -16.18 -14.35
C SER A 368 -30.16 -16.49 -15.23
N SER A 369 -30.38 -16.77 -16.53
CA SER A 369 -29.32 -17.06 -17.51
C SER A 369 -28.31 -15.91 -17.62
N GLN A 370 -28.80 -14.67 -17.62
CA GLN A 370 -27.95 -13.47 -17.64
C GLN A 370 -27.08 -13.36 -16.38
N THR A 371 -27.66 -13.68 -15.22
CA THR A 371 -26.94 -13.64 -13.93
C THR A 371 -25.86 -14.73 -13.88
N TYR A 372 -26.16 -15.96 -14.28
CA TYR A 372 -25.16 -17.03 -14.37
C TYR A 372 -24.03 -16.72 -15.37
N THR A 373 -24.36 -16.10 -16.50
CA THR A 373 -23.35 -15.66 -17.49
C THR A 373 -22.40 -14.61 -16.89
N LEU A 374 -22.94 -13.68 -16.09
CA LEU A 374 -22.15 -12.69 -15.36
C LEU A 374 -21.22 -13.37 -14.34
N ILE A 375 -21.73 -14.29 -13.54
CA ILE A 375 -20.92 -15.05 -12.56
C ILE A 375 -19.80 -15.81 -13.25
N PHE A 376 -20.11 -16.48 -14.36
CA PHE A 376 -19.12 -17.19 -15.18
C PHE A 376 -17.99 -16.26 -15.63
N LYS A 377 -18.33 -15.07 -16.14
CA LYS A 377 -17.35 -14.08 -16.60
C LYS A 377 -16.48 -13.57 -15.45
N LEU A 378 -17.07 -13.30 -14.29
CA LEU A 378 -16.33 -12.84 -13.11
C LEU A 378 -15.32 -13.88 -12.61
N LEU A 379 -15.72 -15.15 -12.56
CA LEU A 379 -14.82 -16.25 -12.23
C LEU A 379 -13.72 -16.42 -13.27
N GLN A 380 -14.01 -16.19 -14.55
CA GLN A 380 -13.01 -16.25 -15.62
C GLN A 380 -11.96 -15.13 -15.49
N ASP A 381 -12.41 -13.89 -15.27
CA ASP A 381 -11.55 -12.71 -15.25
C ASP A 381 -10.67 -12.65 -13.98
N HIS A 382 -11.15 -13.21 -12.86
CA HIS A 382 -10.48 -13.13 -11.53
C HIS A 382 -10.20 -14.50 -10.89
N TRP A 383 -10.09 -15.55 -11.71
CA TRP A 383 -10.03 -16.96 -11.30
C TRP A 383 -9.10 -17.26 -10.13
N THR A 384 -7.88 -16.72 -10.16
CA THR A 384 -6.82 -17.04 -9.18
C THR A 384 -7.01 -16.35 -7.84
N GLU A 385 -7.83 -15.30 -7.79
CA GLU A 385 -7.95 -14.43 -6.62
C GLU A 385 -9.16 -14.79 -5.74
N ILE A 386 -10.19 -15.43 -6.34
CA ILE A 386 -11.46 -15.72 -5.69
C ILE A 386 -11.42 -17.06 -4.94
N LYS A 387 -11.63 -17.01 -3.63
CA LYS A 387 -11.61 -18.19 -2.73
C LYS A 387 -13.01 -18.77 -2.49
N VAL A 388 -13.68 -19.22 -3.55
CA VAL A 388 -14.96 -19.96 -3.48
C VAL A 388 -14.81 -21.39 -4.01
N ASP A 389 -15.81 -22.25 -3.78
CA ASP A 389 -15.89 -23.57 -4.41
C ASP A 389 -16.26 -23.42 -5.91
N GLN A 390 -15.26 -23.07 -6.70
CA GLN A 390 -15.40 -22.78 -8.13
C GLN A 390 -16.00 -23.98 -8.89
N GLU A 391 -15.59 -25.20 -8.54
CA GLU A 391 -16.04 -26.41 -9.21
C GLU A 391 -17.54 -26.61 -9.07
N LYS A 392 -18.06 -26.47 -7.84
CA LYS A 392 -19.49 -26.56 -7.59
C LYS A 392 -20.28 -25.47 -8.32
N ILE A 393 -19.74 -24.25 -8.39
CA ILE A 393 -20.37 -23.15 -9.13
C ILE A 393 -20.42 -23.45 -10.63
N PHE A 394 -19.34 -23.95 -11.23
CA PHE A 394 -19.34 -24.32 -12.66
C PHE A 394 -20.28 -25.47 -12.97
N GLN A 395 -20.36 -26.47 -12.11
CA GLN A 395 -21.32 -27.57 -12.28
C GLN A 395 -22.75 -27.04 -12.30
N GLU A 396 -23.09 -26.11 -11.40
CA GLU A 396 -24.40 -25.48 -11.37
C GLU A 396 -24.67 -24.64 -12.63
N ILE A 397 -23.72 -23.78 -13.03
CA ILE A 397 -23.83 -22.97 -14.25
C ILE A 397 -24.01 -23.86 -15.49
N PHE A 398 -23.25 -24.94 -15.60
CA PHE A 398 -23.34 -25.88 -16.71
C PHE A 398 -24.71 -26.58 -16.75
N GLN A 399 -25.20 -27.04 -15.60
CA GLN A 399 -26.51 -27.68 -15.49
C GLN A 399 -27.65 -26.74 -15.88
N LYS A 400 -27.52 -25.43 -15.60
CA LYS A 400 -28.60 -24.45 -15.77
C LYS A 400 -28.57 -23.71 -17.11
N VAL A 401 -27.39 -23.42 -17.65
CA VAL A 401 -27.22 -22.53 -18.82
C VAL A 401 -26.34 -23.18 -19.91
N GLY A 402 -25.69 -24.31 -19.64
CA GLY A 402 -24.88 -25.03 -20.64
C GLY A 402 -23.56 -24.34 -21.00
N LEU A 403 -23.14 -23.31 -20.25
CA LEU A 403 -21.83 -22.69 -20.41
C LEU A 403 -20.75 -23.66 -19.93
N ARG A 404 -19.80 -23.99 -20.80
CA ARG A 404 -18.71 -24.90 -20.46
C ARG A 404 -17.70 -24.17 -19.58
N LYS A 405 -17.27 -24.82 -18.49
CA LYS A 405 -16.11 -24.40 -17.70
C LYS A 405 -14.94 -24.12 -18.65
N PRO A 406 -14.19 -23.02 -18.50
CA PRO A 406 -12.91 -22.90 -19.18
C PRO A 406 -12.02 -24.02 -18.66
N SER A 407 -11.48 -24.85 -19.54
CA SER A 407 -10.63 -25.98 -19.18
C SER A 407 -9.51 -25.55 -18.22
N SER A 408 -9.58 -25.96 -16.96
CA SER A 408 -8.46 -25.90 -16.03
C SER A 408 -8.25 -27.28 -15.42
N THR A 409 -7.86 -28.21 -16.29
CA THR A 409 -6.81 -29.21 -16.05
C THR A 409 -6.45 -29.85 -17.41
N SER A 410 -5.32 -29.58 -18.06
CA SER A 410 -4.13 -28.84 -17.59
C SER A 410 -3.73 -29.22 -16.16
N GLU A 411 -3.39 -30.50 -16.03
CA GLU A 411 -2.61 -31.17 -14.95
C GLU A 411 -3.34 -32.19 -14.06
N SER A 412 -3.26 -33.45 -14.48
CA SER A 412 -2.74 -34.60 -13.71
C SER A 412 -2.70 -35.79 -14.67
N SER A 413 -1.59 -36.38 -15.09
CA SER A 413 -0.21 -36.50 -14.58
C SER A 413 0.65 -36.76 -15.85
N GLU A 414 1.75 -36.11 -16.19
CA GLU A 414 2.81 -35.47 -15.42
C GLU A 414 3.27 -34.17 -16.14
N THR A 415 3.40 -33.10 -15.35
CA THR A 415 4.31 -31.95 -15.52
C THR A 415 4.26 -31.13 -16.81
N LEU A 416 3.54 -30.00 -16.80
CA LEU A 416 3.93 -28.79 -17.52
C LEU A 416 3.55 -27.56 -16.67
N LYS A 417 4.38 -27.33 -15.64
CA LYS A 417 4.42 -26.10 -14.87
C LYS A 417 4.74 -24.91 -15.78
N ASN A 418 4.08 -23.81 -15.45
CA ASN A 418 4.48 -22.42 -15.66
C ASN A 418 5.98 -22.25 -15.93
N HIS A 419 6.30 -21.63 -17.07
CA HIS A 419 7.36 -20.65 -17.08
C HIS A 419 6.69 -19.28 -16.88
N ASP A 420 6.82 -18.53 -15.77
CA ASP A 420 7.87 -18.39 -14.77
C ASP A 420 9.28 -18.46 -15.37
N PHE A 421 10.00 -17.34 -15.27
CA PHE A 421 11.45 -17.35 -15.30
C PHE A 421 11.94 -18.28 -14.19
N VAL A 422 12.07 -19.57 -14.53
CA VAL A 422 12.81 -20.56 -13.76
C VAL A 422 14.26 -20.35 -14.14
N GLU A 423 15.12 -20.24 -13.13
CA GLU A 423 16.57 -20.14 -13.26
C GLU A 423 17.12 -21.15 -14.29
N PHE A 424 18.16 -20.74 -15.02
CA PHE A 424 18.77 -21.39 -16.18
C PHE A 424 19.33 -22.82 -15.97
N ASP A 425 19.04 -23.48 -14.85
CA ASP A 425 19.79 -24.65 -14.38
C ASP A 425 19.08 -26.01 -14.54
N LYS A 426 17.87 -26.08 -15.14
CA LYS A 426 17.23 -27.38 -15.45
C LYS A 426 16.40 -27.36 -16.74
N LEU A 427 17.08 -27.33 -17.89
CA LEU A 427 16.47 -27.71 -19.17
C LEU A 427 16.26 -29.24 -19.21
N PRO A 428 15.17 -29.76 -19.79
CA PRO A 428 14.98 -31.20 -19.95
C PRO A 428 16.00 -31.78 -20.94
N ASP A 429 16.45 -33.02 -20.71
CA ASP A 429 17.52 -33.68 -21.49
C ASP A 429 17.29 -33.73 -23.01
N TRP A 430 16.03 -33.62 -23.45
CA TRP A 430 15.67 -33.60 -24.87
C TRP A 430 15.72 -32.21 -25.53
N ASP A 431 15.90 -31.14 -24.75
CA ASP A 431 16.01 -29.75 -25.21
C ASP A 431 17.33 -29.12 -24.73
N LEU A 432 18.45 -29.80 -25.02
CA LEU A 432 19.80 -29.44 -24.55
C LEU A 432 20.21 -27.98 -24.84
N LYS A 433 19.80 -27.41 -25.99
CA LYS A 433 20.04 -25.99 -26.34
C LYS A 433 18.83 -25.09 -26.03
N GLY A 434 17.76 -25.65 -25.47
CA GLY A 434 16.58 -24.92 -25.03
C GLY A 434 15.73 -24.33 -26.16
N TYR A 435 15.84 -24.78 -27.42
CA TYR A 435 15.14 -24.14 -28.53
C TYR A 435 13.61 -24.23 -28.44
N TYR A 436 13.06 -25.35 -27.97
CA TYR A 436 11.61 -25.45 -27.75
C TYR A 436 11.18 -24.59 -26.58
N HIS A 437 11.98 -24.58 -25.52
CA HIS A 437 11.80 -23.73 -24.35
C HIS A 437 11.83 -22.23 -24.71
N ILE A 438 12.80 -21.78 -25.52
CA ILE A 438 12.93 -20.39 -26.00
C ILE A 438 11.69 -19.96 -26.80
N LEU A 439 11.11 -20.86 -27.60
CA LEU A 439 9.87 -20.59 -28.32
C LEU A 439 8.61 -20.84 -27.47
N GLY A 440 8.73 -21.29 -26.23
CA GLY A 440 7.59 -21.59 -25.35
C GLY A 440 6.69 -22.70 -25.90
N LEU A 441 7.28 -23.72 -26.55
CA LEU A 441 6.57 -24.80 -27.22
C LEU A 441 6.96 -26.18 -26.65
N PRO A 442 6.05 -27.16 -26.64
CA PRO A 442 6.40 -28.54 -26.32
C PRO A 442 7.10 -29.25 -27.52
N LYS A 443 7.85 -30.33 -27.27
CA LYS A 443 8.58 -31.11 -28.30
C LYS A 443 7.70 -31.52 -29.49
N ASN A 444 6.42 -31.82 -29.23
CA ASN A 444 5.44 -32.27 -30.23
C ASN A 444 4.75 -31.13 -31.00
N ALA A 445 5.20 -29.88 -30.85
CA ALA A 445 4.61 -28.73 -31.52
C ALA A 445 4.62 -28.88 -33.05
N LEU A 446 3.54 -28.49 -33.72
CA LEU A 446 3.47 -28.55 -35.18
C LEU A 446 4.27 -27.40 -35.79
N LEU A 447 4.74 -27.54 -37.04
CA LEU A 447 5.46 -26.47 -37.75
C LEU A 447 4.67 -25.14 -37.79
N LYS A 448 3.34 -25.22 -37.82
CA LYS A 448 2.46 -24.05 -37.74
C LYS A 448 2.58 -23.33 -36.39
N ASP A 449 2.77 -24.07 -35.30
CA ASP A 449 2.87 -23.52 -33.94
C ASP A 449 4.24 -22.89 -33.72
N ILE A 450 5.30 -23.50 -34.29
CA ILE A 450 6.67 -22.94 -34.33
C ILE A 450 6.67 -21.59 -35.05
N LYS A 451 6.11 -21.53 -36.26
CA LYS A 451 5.99 -20.27 -37.03
C LYS A 451 5.15 -19.22 -36.29
N LYS A 452 4.07 -19.64 -35.61
CA LYS A 452 3.20 -18.74 -34.85
C LYS A 452 3.91 -18.16 -33.63
N SER A 453 4.63 -19.00 -32.87
CA SER A 453 5.35 -18.57 -31.69
C SER A 453 6.52 -17.65 -32.06
N PHE A 454 7.30 -18.01 -33.09
CA PHE A 454 8.38 -17.17 -33.61
C PHE A 454 7.88 -15.77 -33.98
N ARG A 455 6.77 -15.64 -34.70
CA ARG A 455 6.19 -14.34 -35.06
C ARG A 455 5.78 -13.52 -33.84
N LYS A 456 5.17 -14.17 -32.84
CA LYS A 456 4.73 -13.52 -31.59
C LYS A 456 5.94 -12.99 -30.81
N LEU A 457 6.94 -13.83 -30.59
CA LEU A 457 8.13 -13.50 -29.80
C LEU A 457 9.05 -12.50 -30.52
N SER A 458 9.19 -12.61 -31.84
CA SER A 458 9.98 -11.66 -32.64
C SER A 458 9.39 -10.25 -32.60
N LEU A 459 8.06 -10.12 -32.62
CA LEU A 459 7.41 -8.82 -32.49
C LEU A 459 7.52 -8.23 -31.08
N ALA A 460 7.46 -9.08 -30.04
CA ALA A 460 7.55 -8.66 -28.65
C ALA A 460 8.98 -8.27 -28.23
N HIS A 461 10.00 -8.93 -28.79
CA HIS A 461 11.40 -8.74 -28.41
C HIS A 461 12.25 -8.07 -29.49
N HIS A 462 11.65 -7.43 -30.49
CA HIS A 462 12.38 -6.72 -31.53
C HIS A 462 13.25 -5.59 -30.93
N PRO A 463 14.54 -5.46 -31.32
CA PRO A 463 15.42 -4.43 -30.77
C PRO A 463 14.89 -3.00 -31.02
N ASP A 464 14.34 -2.73 -32.19
CA ASP A 464 13.73 -1.42 -32.51
C ASP A 464 12.48 -1.07 -31.66
N LYS A 465 11.90 -2.05 -30.96
CA LYS A 465 10.75 -1.86 -30.05
C LYS A 465 11.14 -1.93 -28.58
N GLY A 466 12.43 -1.82 -28.26
CA GLY A 466 12.95 -1.85 -26.89
C GLY A 466 13.21 -3.26 -26.33
N GLY A 467 13.24 -4.30 -27.17
CA GLY A 467 13.59 -5.66 -26.79
C GLY A 467 15.10 -5.87 -26.61
N LYS A 468 15.50 -6.87 -25.80
CA LYS A 468 16.92 -7.23 -25.61
C LYS A 468 17.45 -7.99 -26.83
N THR A 469 18.54 -7.49 -27.43
CA THR A 469 19.17 -8.09 -28.63
C THR A 469 19.56 -9.56 -28.44
N SER A 470 20.05 -9.94 -27.26
CA SER A 470 20.44 -11.32 -26.95
C SER A 470 19.26 -12.29 -26.95
N LEU A 471 18.09 -11.88 -26.43
CA LEU A 471 16.87 -12.69 -26.46
C LEU A 471 16.33 -12.83 -27.87
N PHE A 472 16.39 -11.75 -28.67
CA PHE A 472 15.97 -11.78 -30.06
C PHE A 472 16.83 -12.71 -30.92
N GLN A 473 18.15 -12.74 -30.68
CA GLN A 473 19.07 -13.67 -31.35
C GLN A 473 18.74 -15.13 -31.01
N ALA A 474 18.51 -15.45 -29.73
CA ALA A 474 18.12 -16.80 -29.29
C ALA A 474 16.79 -17.26 -29.92
N ILE A 475 15.80 -16.36 -30.05
CA ILE A 475 14.51 -16.65 -30.71
C ILE A 475 14.71 -16.96 -32.21
N ASN A 476 15.59 -16.23 -32.89
CA ASN A 476 15.90 -16.46 -34.30
C ASN A 476 16.63 -17.79 -34.51
N GLU A 477 17.59 -18.12 -33.66
CA GLU A 477 18.36 -19.37 -33.71
C GLU A 477 17.45 -20.58 -33.46
N ALA A 478 16.60 -20.52 -32.42
CA ALA A 478 15.62 -21.55 -32.12
C ALA A 478 14.66 -21.81 -33.29
N ASN A 479 14.19 -20.75 -33.95
CA ASN A 479 13.32 -20.90 -35.11
C ASN A 479 14.07 -21.43 -36.34
N ALA A 480 15.33 -21.08 -36.55
CA ALA A 480 16.12 -21.59 -37.67
C ALA A 480 16.26 -23.12 -37.61
N ILE A 481 16.48 -23.68 -36.41
CA ILE A 481 16.61 -25.13 -36.21
C ILE A 481 15.24 -25.83 -36.22
N LEU A 482 14.24 -25.29 -35.52
CA LEU A 482 12.96 -25.97 -35.34
C LEU A 482 12.00 -25.84 -36.53
N SER A 483 12.17 -24.82 -37.38
CA SER A 483 11.29 -24.62 -38.55
C SER A 483 11.68 -25.47 -39.76
N ASP A 484 12.91 -26.00 -39.82
CA ASP A 484 13.36 -26.94 -40.84
C ASP A 484 13.14 -28.40 -40.34
N PRO A 485 12.31 -29.21 -41.01
CA PRO A 485 12.06 -30.59 -40.60
C PRO A 485 13.32 -31.47 -40.48
N ALA A 486 14.34 -31.24 -41.33
CA ALA A 486 15.57 -32.01 -41.30
C ALA A 486 16.41 -31.63 -40.08
N LEU A 487 16.63 -30.34 -39.84
CA LEU A 487 17.40 -29.85 -38.69
C LEU A 487 16.69 -30.13 -37.37
N ARG A 488 15.36 -29.98 -37.33
CA ARG A 488 14.53 -30.34 -36.18
C ARG A 488 14.65 -31.83 -35.85
N LYS A 489 14.68 -32.71 -36.85
CA LYS A 489 14.85 -34.15 -36.61
C LYS A 489 16.22 -34.46 -36.02
N VAL A 490 17.29 -33.83 -36.54
CA VAL A 490 18.65 -33.98 -35.99
C VAL A 490 18.72 -33.43 -34.55
N TYR A 491 18.05 -32.30 -34.28
CA TYR A 491 17.91 -31.73 -32.95
C TYR A 491 17.17 -32.67 -31.99
N ASP A 492 16.03 -33.20 -32.41
CA ASP A 492 15.19 -34.10 -31.61
C ASP A 492 15.86 -35.45 -31.31
N GLU A 493 16.81 -35.88 -32.17
CA GLU A 493 17.69 -37.05 -32.01
C GLU A 493 18.95 -36.77 -31.17
N GLY A 494 19.17 -35.52 -30.73
CA GLY A 494 20.33 -35.12 -29.92
C GLY A 494 21.66 -35.13 -30.68
N LYS A 495 21.63 -35.11 -32.03
CA LYS A 495 22.82 -35.22 -32.89
C LYS A 495 23.36 -33.88 -33.39
N LEU A 496 22.76 -32.77 -32.98
CA LEU A 496 23.34 -31.44 -33.15
C LEU A 496 24.33 -31.23 -31.99
N GLU A 497 25.59 -31.58 -32.21
CA GLU A 497 26.67 -31.42 -31.21
C GLU A 497 26.84 -29.96 -30.75
N GLN A 498 27.54 -29.83 -29.61
CA GLN A 498 27.77 -28.62 -28.81
C GLN A 498 28.15 -27.39 -29.63
#